data_AF-H5SIU0-F1
#
_entry.id   AF-H5SIU0-F1
#
_cell.length_a   1.000
_cell.length_b   1.000
_cell.length_c   1.000
_cell.angle_alpha   90.00
_cell.angle_beta   90.00
_cell.angle_gamma   90.00
#
_symmetry.space_group_name_H-M   'P 1'
#
loop_
_entity.id
_entity.type
_entity.pdbx_description
1 polymer ?
#
loop_
_entity_poly.entity_id
_entity_poly.type
_entity_poly.pdbx_seq_one_letter_code
_entity_poly.pdbx_strand_id
1 'polypeptide(L)'
;MVRESLDEGITDDTLFFLHELRGRNPQQADRLFEQALQHAIRRVPPNLNELLLLGSYLFTERMQISFSQIAGRPAVNVTPGLFIHEVGSRTLIRRYLDAAFHALSQLVFTPVQRLTPYEIGLTAAAIRQLLPLYERHASEHVPLLIGWLHQLTPRLPEPLRPRGETSPTESEHLTAAVERARKETHPEKRDLLYLRIVYALYTQGNYEAAREVAGELTDSKAKAQVMSLLETATWRERIAQGIEPSDVRSRKLDLVQESLLIVEWAKALLQKGRVDEAKLLLHGHIARVLADDTHHPLRWVALTGPLDTLRRIDVQEALSLLAGLSRALDRPSRSLDPAAPRVEDAPTHVLYLIGIGKHRLPFLLALGEEFDLERVIKEFARHDFEATLAWIHHLRTEDVRASLLIAACQAVLHGRSTGEDSEAPRERKRSGHLTTGPAAARCAEGYRALPPGGDRFASG
;
A
#
# COMPACT_ATOMS: atom_id res chain seq x y z
N MET A 1 17.16 17.92 18.73
CA MET A 1 17.19 17.80 17.27
C MET A 1 15.83 17.99 16.60
N VAL A 2 14.89 17.04 16.55
CA VAL A 2 13.61 17.27 15.79
C VAL A 2 12.73 18.40 16.34
N ARG A 3 12.73 18.60 17.67
CA ARG A 3 12.04 19.76 18.26
C ARG A 3 12.69 21.11 17.90
N GLU A 4 13.99 21.11 17.64
CA GLU A 4 14.73 22.31 17.23
C GLU A 4 14.54 22.56 15.72
N SER A 5 14.37 21.51 14.90
CA SER A 5 14.08 21.66 13.47
C SER A 5 12.67 22.18 13.17
N LEU A 6 11.72 22.07 14.12
CA LEU A 6 10.38 22.65 13.92
C LEU A 6 10.43 24.16 13.74
N ASP A 7 11.44 24.84 14.31
CA ASP A 7 11.62 26.28 14.15
C ASP A 7 12.01 26.65 12.69
N GLU A 8 12.67 25.74 11.98
CA GLU A 8 13.01 25.91 10.55
C GLU A 8 11.81 25.64 9.63
N GLY A 9 10.77 24.98 10.13
CA GLY A 9 9.54 24.64 9.41
C GLY A 9 9.31 23.14 9.30
N ILE A 10 8.09 22.76 8.90
CA ILE A 10 7.74 21.35 8.68
C ILE A 10 8.17 20.95 7.27
N THR A 11 9.04 19.95 7.20
CA THR A 11 9.63 19.41 5.97
C THR A 11 9.29 17.94 5.78
N ASP A 12 9.65 17.39 4.63
CA ASP A 12 9.51 15.95 4.34
C ASP A 12 10.26 15.09 5.38
N ASP A 13 11.42 15.55 5.88
CA ASP A 13 12.16 14.87 6.96
C ASP A 13 11.37 14.81 8.28
N THR A 14 10.60 15.86 8.57
CA THR A 14 9.72 15.90 9.75
C THR A 14 8.65 14.81 9.65
N LEU A 15 8.06 14.64 8.47
CA LEU A 15 7.06 13.62 8.21
C LEU A 15 7.65 12.20 8.19
N PHE A 16 8.86 12.03 7.63
CA PHE A 16 9.60 10.77 7.69
C PHE A 16 9.82 10.34 9.13
N PHE A 17 10.32 11.27 9.96
CA PHE A 17 10.51 11.01 11.37
C PHE A 17 9.21 10.69 12.10
N LEU A 18 8.11 11.36 11.78
CA LEU A 18 6.79 11.08 12.35
C LEU A 18 6.30 9.66 11.99
N HIS A 19 6.50 9.21 10.75
CA HIS A 19 6.17 7.83 10.34
C HIS A 19 6.99 6.79 11.11
N GLU A 20 8.32 6.97 11.15
CA GLU A 20 9.24 6.11 11.91
C GLU A 20 8.87 6.06 13.40
N LEU A 21 8.60 7.24 13.99
CA LEU A 21 8.23 7.36 15.39
C LEU A 21 6.89 6.69 15.67
N ARG A 22 5.90 6.78 14.75
CA ARG A 22 4.60 6.13 14.94
C ARG A 22 4.73 4.62 14.95
N GLY A 23 5.56 4.04 14.08
CA GLY A 23 5.82 2.59 14.06
C GLY A 23 6.37 2.07 15.39
N ARG A 24 7.14 2.90 16.11
CA ARG A 24 7.75 2.54 17.41
C ARG A 24 6.91 2.94 18.62
N ASN A 25 6.33 4.14 18.61
CA ASN A 25 5.57 4.73 19.69
C ASN A 25 4.47 5.68 19.15
N PRO A 26 3.27 5.16 18.87
CA PRO A 26 2.17 5.95 18.30
C PRO A 26 1.79 7.17 19.14
N GLN A 27 1.78 7.04 20.47
CA GLN A 27 1.38 8.13 21.37
C GLN A 27 2.38 9.29 21.34
N GLN A 28 3.67 8.99 21.22
CA GLN A 28 4.70 10.02 21.10
C GLN A 28 4.66 10.69 19.73
N ALA A 29 4.38 9.94 18.67
CA ALA A 29 4.16 10.47 17.33
C ALA A 29 2.94 11.40 17.28
N ASP A 30 1.81 11.03 17.92
CA ASP A 30 0.63 11.87 18.06
C ASP A 30 0.98 13.20 18.75
N ARG A 31 1.71 13.16 19.87
CA ARG A 31 2.12 14.38 20.60
C ARG A 31 3.05 15.27 19.76
N LEU A 32 4.01 14.68 19.05
CA LEU A 32 4.91 15.45 18.20
C LEU A 32 4.18 16.05 17.00
N PHE A 33 3.24 15.31 16.41
CA PHE A 33 2.36 15.81 15.37
C PHE A 33 1.55 17.00 15.85
N GLU A 34 0.95 16.94 17.04
CA GLU A 34 0.21 18.07 17.62
C GLU A 34 1.12 19.28 17.86
N GLN A 35 2.36 19.07 18.30
CA GLN A 35 3.35 20.15 18.43
C GLN A 35 3.67 20.81 17.10
N ALA A 36 3.89 20.01 16.04
CA ALA A 36 4.12 20.51 14.69
C ALA A 36 2.89 21.26 14.17
N LEU A 37 1.69 20.72 14.35
CA LEU A 37 0.44 21.37 13.96
C LEU A 37 0.27 22.73 14.64
N GLN A 38 0.53 22.80 15.94
CA GLN A 38 0.49 24.05 16.70
C GLN A 38 1.54 25.05 16.22
N HIS A 39 2.73 24.59 15.82
CA HIS A 39 3.74 25.46 15.21
C HIS A 39 3.25 26.04 13.88
N ALA A 40 2.72 25.20 12.99
CA ALA A 40 2.23 25.60 11.66
C ALA A 40 1.14 26.69 11.73
N ILE A 41 0.18 26.55 12.65
CA ILE A 41 -0.93 27.50 12.78
C ILE A 41 -0.59 28.78 13.54
N ARG A 42 0.52 28.80 14.32
CA ARG A 42 0.97 30.01 15.05
C ARG A 42 1.73 30.99 14.16
N ARG A 43 2.20 30.56 12.99
CA ARG A 43 2.81 31.45 11.99
C ARG A 43 1.77 32.45 11.50
N VAL A 44 2.17 33.70 11.31
CA VAL A 44 1.30 34.78 10.83
C VAL A 44 1.92 35.34 9.54
N PRO A 45 1.38 35.02 8.35
CA PRO A 45 0.22 34.15 8.10
C PRO A 45 0.52 32.65 8.29
N PRO A 46 -0.51 31.80 8.51
CA PRO A 46 -0.33 30.35 8.57
C PRO A 46 0.25 29.78 7.27
N ASN A 47 1.20 28.84 7.37
CA ASN A 47 1.78 28.20 6.19
C ASN A 47 0.92 27.01 5.74
N LEU A 48 0.11 27.20 4.69
CA LEU A 48 -0.76 26.14 4.17
C LEU A 48 -0.01 24.93 3.61
N ASN A 49 1.22 25.10 3.09
CA ASN A 49 1.99 23.95 2.61
C ASN A 49 2.38 23.03 3.76
N GLU A 50 2.78 23.59 4.90
CA GLU A 50 3.09 22.81 6.12
C GLU A 50 1.85 22.09 6.64
N LEU A 51 0.69 22.74 6.61
CA LEU A 51 -0.57 22.10 7.00
C LEU A 51 -0.98 20.97 6.06
N LEU A 52 -0.81 21.15 4.75
CA LEU A 52 -1.07 20.08 3.79
C LEU A 52 -0.07 18.92 3.97
N LEU A 53 1.22 19.21 4.19
CA LEU A 53 2.24 18.21 4.53
C LEU A 53 1.84 17.39 5.75
N LEU A 54 1.46 18.04 6.86
CA LEU A 54 0.94 17.33 8.05
C LEU A 54 -0.32 16.51 7.73
N GLY A 55 -1.20 17.02 6.86
CA GLY A 55 -2.36 16.27 6.38
C GLY A 55 -1.95 14.98 5.69
N SER A 56 -0.93 15.02 4.82
CA SER A 56 -0.46 13.81 4.12
C SER A 56 -0.05 12.71 5.10
N TYR A 57 0.59 13.04 6.22
CA TYR A 57 0.96 12.05 7.23
C TYR A 57 -0.25 11.36 7.89
N LEU A 58 -1.37 12.07 8.09
CA LEU A 58 -2.56 11.46 8.70
C LEU A 58 -3.38 10.60 7.75
N PHE A 59 -3.37 10.95 6.46
CA PHE A 59 -4.29 10.39 5.45
C PHE A 59 -3.60 9.60 4.34
N THR A 60 -2.29 9.40 4.41
CA THR A 60 -1.54 8.55 3.48
C THR A 60 -0.63 7.59 4.25
N GLU A 61 -0.63 6.32 3.86
CA GLU A 61 0.17 5.26 4.52
C GLU A 61 1.67 5.39 4.22
N ARG A 62 2.01 6.04 3.09
CA ARG A 62 3.37 6.45 2.73
C ARG A 62 3.32 7.86 2.15
N MET A 63 4.32 8.70 2.48
CA MET A 63 4.47 10.05 1.95
C MET A 63 4.39 10.08 0.41
N GLN A 64 3.22 10.37 -0.13
CA GLN A 64 3.02 10.73 -1.52
C GLN A 64 2.77 12.23 -1.61
N ILE A 65 3.84 12.99 -1.37
CA ILE A 65 3.81 14.43 -1.51
C ILE A 65 4.13 14.74 -2.97
N SER A 66 3.12 15.21 -3.70
CA SER A 66 3.34 15.78 -5.02
C SER A 66 3.38 17.30 -4.89
N PHE A 67 4.16 17.97 -5.74
CA PHE A 67 4.18 19.43 -5.80
C PHE A 67 3.56 19.88 -7.13
N SER A 68 2.57 20.75 -7.02
CA SER A 68 2.01 21.49 -8.16
C SER A 68 2.63 22.88 -8.23
N GLN A 69 2.51 23.57 -9.37
CA GLN A 69 2.92 24.97 -9.48
C GLN A 69 1.69 25.87 -9.47
N ILE A 70 1.67 26.81 -8.53
CA ILE A 70 0.68 27.88 -8.44
C ILE A 70 1.42 29.19 -8.60
N ALA A 71 1.07 29.98 -9.62
CA ALA A 71 1.74 31.26 -9.91
C ALA A 71 3.29 31.16 -9.93
N GLY A 72 3.83 30.06 -10.48
CA GLY A 72 5.28 29.82 -10.58
C GLY A 72 5.98 29.38 -9.28
N ARG A 73 5.22 29.14 -8.20
CA ARG A 73 5.74 28.66 -6.91
C ARG A 73 5.24 27.25 -6.59
N PRO A 74 6.04 26.42 -5.90
CA PRO A 74 5.62 25.09 -5.49
C PRO A 74 4.45 25.18 -4.50
N ALA A 75 3.47 24.30 -4.67
CA ALA A 75 2.34 24.13 -3.80
C ALA A 75 2.19 22.63 -3.51
N VAL A 76 2.14 22.30 -2.24
CA VAL A 76 1.92 20.91 -1.79
C VAL A 76 0.58 20.45 -2.33
N ASN A 77 0.61 19.29 -2.97
CA ASN A 77 -0.56 18.61 -3.46
C ASN A 77 -0.60 17.23 -2.82
N VAL A 78 -1.37 17.16 -1.74
CA VAL A 78 -1.80 15.90 -1.15
C VAL A 78 -2.92 15.42 -2.04
N THR A 79 -2.58 14.58 -3.01
CA THR A 79 -3.62 13.81 -3.67
C THR A 79 -4.02 12.76 -2.65
N PRO A 80 -5.24 12.79 -2.07
CA PRO A 80 -5.69 11.66 -1.29
C PRO A 80 -5.63 10.46 -2.23
N GLY A 81 -4.68 9.55 -2.00
CA GLY A 81 -4.65 8.29 -2.72
C GLY A 81 -6.00 7.60 -2.54
N LEU A 82 -6.39 6.77 -3.50
CA LEU A 82 -7.62 5.96 -3.38
C LEU A 82 -7.63 5.04 -2.15
N PHE A 83 -6.46 4.85 -1.53
CA PHE A 83 -6.28 4.26 -0.20
C PHE A 83 -6.07 5.37 0.83
N ILE A 84 -7.14 6.05 1.25
CA ILE A 84 -7.11 6.83 2.50
C ILE A 84 -7.04 5.81 3.63
N HIS A 85 -5.82 5.46 4.04
CA HIS A 85 -5.60 4.73 5.27
C HIS A 85 -5.32 5.76 6.37
N GLU A 86 -6.33 5.97 7.20
CA GLU A 86 -6.27 6.88 8.33
C GLU A 86 -5.31 6.31 9.38
N VAL A 87 -4.13 6.92 9.53
CA VAL A 87 -3.11 6.43 10.46
C VAL A 87 -3.27 7.05 11.86
N GLY A 88 -4.02 8.16 11.96
CA GLY A 88 -4.30 8.89 13.19
C GLY A 88 -5.58 8.44 13.89
N SER A 89 -5.65 8.68 15.21
CA SER A 89 -6.92 8.51 15.93
C SER A 89 -7.97 9.50 15.41
N ARG A 90 -9.27 9.14 15.50
CA ARG A 90 -10.37 10.05 15.11
C ARG A 90 -10.28 11.42 15.78
N THR A 91 -9.82 11.47 17.02
CA THR A 91 -9.61 12.72 17.76
C THR A 91 -8.49 13.56 17.14
N LEU A 92 -7.36 12.94 16.76
CA LEU A 92 -6.24 13.63 16.14
C LEU A 92 -6.63 14.18 14.75
N ILE A 93 -7.34 13.38 13.96
CA ILE A 93 -7.90 13.77 12.66
C ILE A 93 -8.79 15.00 12.80
N ARG A 94 -9.71 14.99 13.78
CA ARG A 94 -10.61 16.13 14.00
C ARG A 94 -9.85 17.38 14.43
N ARG A 95 -8.89 17.26 15.35
CA ARG A 95 -8.02 18.38 15.76
C ARG A 95 -7.25 18.99 14.59
N TYR A 96 -6.75 18.15 13.68
CA TYR A 96 -6.10 18.61 12.45
C TYR A 96 -7.08 19.39 11.57
N LEU A 97 -8.27 18.86 11.31
CA LEU A 97 -9.27 19.52 10.47
C LEU A 97 -9.77 20.83 11.09
N ASP A 98 -9.94 20.90 12.41
CA ASP A 98 -10.30 22.14 13.10
C ASP A 98 -9.20 23.20 12.96
N ALA A 99 -7.94 22.79 13.12
CA ALA A 99 -6.79 23.68 12.96
C ALA A 99 -6.63 24.16 11.51
N ALA A 100 -6.79 23.26 10.53
CA ALA A 100 -6.77 23.60 9.11
C ALA A 100 -7.92 24.55 8.74
N PHE A 101 -9.11 24.32 9.28
CA PHE A 101 -10.28 25.19 9.07
C PHE A 101 -10.00 26.60 9.59
N HIS A 102 -9.41 26.71 10.79
CA HIS A 102 -9.03 28.00 11.35
C HIS A 102 -7.96 28.71 10.50
N ALA A 103 -6.92 28.00 10.06
CA ALA A 103 -5.89 28.59 9.21
C ALA A 103 -6.46 29.09 7.87
N LEU A 104 -7.35 28.31 7.26
CA LEU A 104 -8.05 28.69 6.03
C LEU A 104 -8.95 29.92 6.25
N SER A 105 -9.67 29.99 7.36
CA SER A 105 -10.54 31.14 7.65
C SER A 105 -9.74 32.45 7.77
N GLN A 106 -8.59 32.41 8.46
CA GLN A 106 -7.71 33.58 8.57
C GLN A 106 -7.29 34.11 7.19
N LEU A 107 -6.95 33.22 6.26
CA LEU A 107 -6.54 33.59 4.92
C LEU A 107 -7.71 34.09 4.06
N VAL A 108 -8.86 33.42 4.11
CA VAL A 108 -10.06 33.82 3.34
C VAL A 108 -10.57 35.20 3.76
N PHE A 109 -10.53 35.52 5.06
CA PHE A 109 -10.97 36.80 5.59
C PHE A 109 -9.87 37.88 5.60
N THR A 110 -8.64 37.55 5.19
CA THR A 110 -7.59 38.55 4.99
C THR A 110 -7.97 39.48 3.83
N PRO A 111 -7.85 40.81 3.98
CA PRO A 111 -8.16 41.74 2.90
C PRO A 111 -7.42 41.36 1.62
N VAL A 112 -8.17 41.21 0.54
CA VAL A 112 -7.71 40.66 -0.75
C VAL A 112 -6.51 41.39 -1.32
N GLN A 113 -6.42 42.70 -1.08
CA GLN A 113 -5.31 43.55 -1.50
C GLN A 113 -3.98 43.17 -0.84
N ARG A 114 -4.02 42.39 0.26
CA ARG A 114 -2.86 41.88 0.98
C ARG A 114 -2.46 40.46 0.55
N LEU A 115 -3.31 39.77 -0.22
CA LEU A 115 -3.02 38.42 -0.68
C LEU A 115 -2.43 38.45 -2.09
N THR A 116 -1.32 37.74 -2.25
CA THR A 116 -0.70 37.47 -3.54
C THR A 116 -1.56 36.48 -4.35
N PRO A 117 -1.44 36.46 -5.69
CA PRO A 117 -2.10 35.45 -6.52
C PRO A 117 -1.72 34.01 -6.14
N TYR A 118 -0.52 33.82 -5.60
CA TYR A 118 -0.06 32.55 -5.05
C TYR A 118 -0.89 32.13 -3.84
N GLU A 119 -1.06 33.01 -2.85
CA GLU A 119 -1.83 32.70 -1.63
C GLU A 119 -3.29 32.40 -1.95
N ILE A 120 -3.92 33.19 -2.82
CA ILE A 120 -5.31 32.93 -3.27
C ILE A 120 -5.41 31.55 -3.94
N GLY A 121 -4.45 31.22 -4.82
CA GLY A 121 -4.40 29.92 -5.48
C GLY A 121 -4.17 28.77 -4.50
N LEU A 122 -3.25 28.94 -3.55
CA LEU A 122 -2.90 27.95 -2.54
C LEU A 122 -4.07 27.69 -1.58
N THR A 123 -4.77 28.73 -1.13
CA THR A 123 -5.97 28.59 -0.29
C THR A 123 -7.06 27.83 -1.02
N ALA A 124 -7.34 28.15 -2.29
CA ALA A 124 -8.34 27.42 -3.06
C ALA A 124 -7.93 25.96 -3.32
N ALA A 125 -6.66 25.69 -3.60
CA ALA A 125 -6.14 24.34 -3.77
C ALA A 125 -6.24 23.54 -2.47
N ALA A 126 -5.88 24.12 -1.33
CA ALA A 126 -5.99 23.50 -0.02
C ALA A 126 -7.44 23.16 0.32
N ILE A 127 -8.39 24.07 0.07
CA ILE A 127 -9.82 23.80 0.27
C ILE A 127 -10.26 22.60 -0.58
N ARG A 128 -9.91 22.55 -1.87
CA ARG A 128 -10.28 21.43 -2.75
C ARG A 128 -9.70 20.09 -2.30
N GLN A 129 -8.44 20.08 -1.86
CA GLN A 129 -7.77 18.87 -1.39
C GLN A 129 -8.35 18.36 -0.07
N LEU A 130 -8.71 19.27 0.84
CA LEU A 130 -9.23 18.90 2.16
C LEU A 130 -10.74 18.61 2.15
N LEU A 131 -11.49 19.09 1.15
CA LEU A 131 -12.96 18.96 1.10
C LEU A 131 -13.44 17.50 1.27
N PRO A 132 -12.88 16.48 0.58
CA PRO A 132 -13.29 15.09 0.78
C PRO A 132 -13.05 14.57 2.21
N LEU A 133 -12.06 15.13 2.92
CA LEU A 133 -11.76 14.78 4.31
C LEU A 133 -12.77 15.43 5.26
N TYR A 134 -13.19 16.68 4.99
CA TYR A 134 -14.27 17.32 5.73
C TYR A 134 -15.60 16.61 5.52
N GLU A 135 -15.92 16.18 4.30
CA GLU A 135 -17.14 15.40 4.03
C GLU A 135 -17.23 14.14 4.89
N ARG A 136 -16.10 13.46 5.12
CA ARG A 136 -16.03 12.23 5.92
C ARG A 136 -16.00 12.46 7.43
N HIS A 137 -15.28 13.49 7.91
CA HIS A 137 -14.94 13.60 9.32
C HIS A 137 -15.49 14.84 10.04
N ALA A 138 -15.87 15.88 9.30
CA ALA A 138 -16.34 17.16 9.84
C ALA A 138 -17.29 17.87 8.85
N SER A 139 -18.40 17.20 8.53
CA SER A 139 -19.34 17.61 7.47
C SER A 139 -20.02 18.95 7.75
N GLU A 140 -20.04 19.39 9.01
CA GLU A 140 -20.53 20.71 9.43
C GLU A 140 -19.79 21.89 8.76
N HIS A 141 -18.54 21.70 8.32
CA HIS A 141 -17.72 22.74 7.71
C HIS A 141 -17.82 22.79 6.18
N VAL A 142 -18.37 21.74 5.55
CA VAL A 142 -18.42 21.61 4.08
C VAL A 142 -19.14 22.80 3.40
N PRO A 143 -20.33 23.27 3.86
CA PRO A 143 -20.99 24.40 3.22
C PRO A 143 -20.18 25.70 3.26
N LEU A 144 -19.43 25.92 4.36
CA LEU A 144 -18.59 27.11 4.53
C LEU A 144 -17.38 27.05 3.59
N LEU A 145 -16.72 25.89 3.49
CA LEU A 145 -15.58 25.68 2.60
C LEU A 145 -15.97 25.85 1.13
N ILE A 146 -17.12 25.32 0.72
CA ILE A 146 -17.67 25.53 -0.62
C ILE A 146 -17.94 27.03 -0.86
N GLY A 147 -18.54 27.72 0.11
CA GLY A 147 -18.77 29.17 0.05
C GLY A 147 -17.46 29.97 -0.13
N TRP A 148 -16.43 29.64 0.64
CA TRP A 148 -15.10 30.25 0.51
C TRP A 148 -14.47 29.97 -0.85
N LEU A 149 -14.59 28.75 -1.36
CA LEU A 149 -14.08 28.39 -2.68
C LEU A 149 -14.77 29.21 -3.78
N HIS A 150 -16.09 29.41 -3.71
CA HIS A 150 -16.82 30.27 -4.64
C HIS A 150 -16.36 31.74 -4.54
N GLN A 151 -16.08 32.24 -3.34
CA GLN A 151 -15.56 33.60 -3.14
C GLN A 151 -14.15 33.79 -3.72
N LEU A 152 -13.29 32.78 -3.64
CA LEU A 152 -11.92 32.81 -4.16
C LEU A 152 -11.86 32.61 -5.68
N THR A 153 -12.78 31.81 -6.23
CA THR A 153 -12.85 31.43 -7.65
C THR A 153 -12.65 32.59 -8.64
N PRO A 154 -13.37 33.73 -8.56
CA PRO A 154 -13.20 34.82 -9.53
C PRO A 154 -11.81 35.46 -9.50
N ARG A 155 -11.04 35.24 -8.43
CA ARG A 155 -9.71 35.82 -8.21
C ARG A 155 -8.57 34.86 -8.51
N LEU A 156 -8.88 33.61 -8.83
CA LEU A 156 -7.84 32.64 -9.18
C LEU A 156 -7.14 33.07 -10.47
N PRO A 157 -5.83 32.76 -10.61
CA PRO A 157 -5.16 32.82 -11.89
C PRO A 157 -5.93 32.01 -12.94
N GLU A 158 -5.93 32.48 -14.18
CA GLU A 158 -6.64 31.86 -15.30
C GLU A 158 -6.43 30.33 -15.45
N PRO A 159 -5.24 29.75 -15.23
CA PRO A 159 -5.07 28.28 -15.27
C PRO A 159 -5.73 27.52 -14.09
N LEU A 160 -6.11 28.21 -13.02
CA LEU A 160 -6.69 27.61 -11.80
C LEU A 160 -8.19 27.88 -11.63
N ARG A 161 -8.76 28.79 -12.44
CA ARG A 161 -10.19 29.04 -12.45
C ARG A 161 -10.91 27.80 -12.97
N PRO A 162 -11.92 27.29 -12.23
CA PRO A 162 -12.83 26.29 -12.79
C PRO A 162 -13.50 26.94 -14.00
N ARG A 163 -13.31 26.35 -15.19
CA ARG A 163 -14.06 26.76 -16.37
C ARG A 163 -15.53 26.46 -16.08
N GLY A 164 -16.40 27.46 -16.19
CA GLY A 164 -17.83 27.36 -15.85
C GLY A 164 -18.66 26.46 -16.77
N GLU A 165 -18.02 25.50 -17.43
CA GLU A 165 -18.69 24.44 -18.17
C GLU A 165 -19.00 23.34 -17.15
N THR A 166 -20.24 22.83 -17.17
CA THR A 166 -20.69 21.62 -16.45
C THR A 166 -19.51 20.68 -16.25
N SER A 167 -19.12 20.43 -14.99
CA SER A 167 -17.98 19.59 -14.66
C SER A 167 -18.02 18.36 -15.57
N PRO A 168 -17.07 18.25 -16.51
CA PRO A 168 -17.08 17.16 -17.46
C PRO A 168 -17.19 15.85 -16.68
N THR A 169 -17.93 14.89 -17.21
CA THR A 169 -17.90 13.55 -16.61
C THR A 169 -16.45 13.07 -16.56
N GLU A 170 -16.11 12.20 -15.62
CA GLU A 170 -14.72 11.71 -15.47
C GLU A 170 -14.16 11.14 -16.79
N SER A 171 -15.04 10.55 -17.61
CA SER A 171 -14.79 10.11 -18.98
C SER A 171 -14.42 11.26 -19.95
N GLU A 172 -15.11 12.40 -19.88
CA GLU A 172 -14.81 13.57 -20.71
C GLU A 172 -13.49 14.23 -20.30
N HIS A 173 -13.18 14.28 -19.01
CA HIS A 173 -11.88 14.74 -18.52
C HIS A 173 -10.72 13.87 -19.01
N LEU A 174 -10.89 12.54 -18.97
CA LEU A 174 -9.92 11.60 -19.48
C LEU A 174 -9.72 11.78 -20.99
N THR A 175 -10.81 11.86 -21.75
CA THR A 175 -10.78 12.05 -23.20
C THR A 175 -10.06 13.35 -23.56
N ALA A 176 -10.38 14.45 -22.87
CA ALA A 176 -9.70 15.73 -23.07
C ALA A 176 -8.21 15.68 -22.71
N ALA A 177 -7.82 14.90 -21.70
CA ALA A 177 -6.42 14.70 -21.33
C ALA A 177 -5.64 13.91 -22.39
N VAL A 178 -6.23 12.83 -22.93
CA VAL A 178 -5.66 12.03 -24.02
C VAL A 178 -5.52 12.87 -25.28
N GLU A 179 -6.54 13.63 -25.66
CA GLU A 179 -6.50 14.52 -26.82
C GLU A 179 -5.45 15.64 -26.66
N ARG A 180 -5.26 16.16 -25.44
CA ARG A 180 -4.17 17.09 -25.15
C ARG A 180 -2.81 16.44 -25.36
N ALA A 181 -2.62 15.19 -24.91
CA ALA A 181 -1.38 14.45 -25.12
C ALA A 181 -1.12 14.21 -26.61
N ARG A 182 -2.14 13.82 -27.39
CA ARG A 182 -2.04 13.61 -28.85
C ARG A 182 -1.61 14.86 -29.61
N LYS A 183 -2.08 16.04 -29.19
CA LYS A 183 -1.73 17.34 -29.79
C LYS A 183 -0.34 17.84 -29.39
N GLU A 184 0.30 17.23 -28.39
CA GLU A 184 1.66 17.60 -27.99
C GLU A 184 2.67 17.14 -29.06
N THR A 185 3.50 18.08 -29.51
CA THR A 185 4.44 17.87 -30.61
C THR A 185 5.77 17.30 -30.12
N HIS A 186 6.16 17.62 -28.88
CA HIS A 186 7.42 17.15 -28.31
C HIS A 186 7.27 15.72 -27.77
N PRO A 187 8.01 14.72 -28.30
CA PRO A 187 7.78 13.31 -27.99
C PRO A 187 7.91 12.98 -26.50
N GLU A 188 8.94 13.52 -25.82
CA GLU A 188 9.11 13.29 -24.37
C GLU A 188 7.98 13.90 -23.52
N LYS A 189 7.45 15.06 -23.92
CA LYS A 189 6.35 15.72 -23.18
C LYS A 189 5.05 14.97 -23.42
N ARG A 190 4.83 14.52 -24.65
CA ARG A 190 3.69 13.67 -25.01
C ARG A 190 3.69 12.38 -24.19
N ASP A 191 4.81 11.67 -24.18
CA ASP A 191 4.92 10.43 -23.40
C ASP A 191 4.75 10.70 -21.91
N LEU A 192 5.26 11.81 -21.38
CA LEU A 192 5.05 12.19 -19.98
C LEU A 192 3.56 12.45 -19.67
N LEU A 193 2.83 13.08 -20.59
CA LEU A 193 1.38 13.26 -20.44
C LEU A 193 0.66 11.92 -20.46
N TYR A 194 0.99 11.02 -21.38
CA TYR A 194 0.45 9.66 -21.38
C TYR A 194 0.77 8.91 -20.08
N LEU A 195 2.01 8.97 -19.59
CA LEU A 195 2.40 8.30 -18.36
C LEU A 195 1.65 8.85 -17.13
N ARG A 196 1.35 10.15 -17.09
CA ARG A 196 0.49 10.75 -16.04
C ARG A 196 -0.95 10.26 -16.11
N ILE A 197 -1.50 10.13 -17.31
CA ILE A 197 -2.86 9.60 -17.52
C ILE A 197 -2.91 8.13 -17.09
N VAL A 198 -1.93 7.33 -17.51
CA VAL A 198 -1.81 5.93 -17.09
C VAL A 198 -1.68 5.81 -15.58
N TYR A 199 -0.86 6.65 -14.95
CA TYR A 199 -0.74 6.65 -13.49
C TYR A 199 -2.08 6.92 -12.80
N ALA A 200 -2.84 7.93 -13.25
CA ALA A 200 -4.16 8.23 -12.71
C ALA A 200 -5.12 7.04 -12.87
N LEU A 201 -5.21 6.46 -14.06
CA LEU A 201 -6.06 5.30 -14.35
C LEU A 201 -5.65 4.04 -13.56
N TYR A 202 -4.34 3.80 -13.42
CA TYR A 202 -3.78 2.73 -12.60
C TYR A 202 -4.21 2.88 -11.15
N THR A 203 -4.08 4.08 -10.57
CA THR A 203 -4.51 4.31 -9.19
C THR A 203 -6.00 4.09 -9.02
N GLN A 204 -6.81 4.46 -10.02
CA GLN A 204 -8.27 4.26 -10.10
C GLN A 204 -8.70 2.80 -10.29
N GLY A 205 -7.77 1.86 -10.49
CA GLY A 205 -8.09 0.47 -10.80
C GLY A 205 -8.64 0.26 -12.21
N ASN A 206 -8.62 1.28 -13.08
CA ASN A 206 -9.07 1.17 -14.46
C ASN A 206 -7.94 0.68 -15.37
N TYR A 207 -7.52 -0.58 -15.18
CA TYR A 207 -6.32 -1.13 -15.81
C TYR A 207 -6.45 -1.31 -17.33
N GLU A 208 -7.65 -1.60 -17.85
CA GLU A 208 -7.85 -1.74 -19.29
C GLU A 208 -7.72 -0.40 -20.01
N ALA A 209 -8.36 0.67 -19.50
CA ALA A 209 -8.14 2.01 -20.05
C ALA A 209 -6.69 2.47 -19.90
N ALA A 210 -6.04 2.16 -18.77
CA ALA A 210 -4.63 2.45 -18.57
C ALA A 210 -3.74 1.73 -19.61
N ARG A 211 -4.09 0.49 -19.97
CA ARG A 211 -3.38 -0.32 -20.99
C ARG A 211 -3.50 0.29 -22.37
N GLU A 212 -4.69 0.76 -22.74
CA GLU A 212 -4.92 1.45 -24.03
C GLU A 212 -4.03 2.70 -24.12
N VAL A 213 -4.02 3.54 -23.10
CA VAL A 213 -3.20 4.77 -23.08
C VAL A 213 -1.70 4.44 -23.03
N ALA A 214 -1.28 3.42 -22.28
CA ALA A 214 0.10 2.96 -22.26
C ALA A 214 0.57 2.44 -23.64
N GLY A 215 -0.37 1.95 -24.45
CA GLY A 215 -0.15 1.57 -25.85
C GLY A 215 0.40 2.71 -26.71
N GLU A 216 0.06 3.95 -26.39
CA GLU A 216 0.46 5.16 -27.13
C GLU A 216 1.84 5.70 -26.75
N LEU A 217 2.47 5.16 -25.70
CA LEU A 217 3.84 5.55 -25.30
C LEU A 217 4.86 5.19 -26.38
N THR A 218 5.71 6.15 -26.75
CA THR A 218 6.79 5.91 -27.71
C THR A 218 8.09 5.41 -27.06
N ASP A 219 8.35 5.78 -25.81
CA ASP A 219 9.45 5.23 -25.02
C ASP A 219 9.19 3.74 -24.73
N SER A 220 9.90 2.86 -25.44
CA SER A 220 9.74 1.41 -25.34
C SER A 220 10.05 0.85 -23.95
N LYS A 221 10.96 1.47 -23.20
CA LYS A 221 11.33 1.01 -21.86
C LYS A 221 10.24 1.38 -20.86
N ALA A 222 9.79 2.64 -20.86
CA ALA A 222 8.69 3.09 -20.03
C ALA A 222 7.41 2.30 -20.35
N LYS A 223 7.10 2.11 -21.63
CA LYS A 223 5.98 1.28 -22.09
C LYS A 223 6.06 -0.15 -21.56
N ALA A 224 7.20 -0.81 -21.69
CA ALA A 224 7.37 -2.18 -21.19
C ALA A 224 7.15 -2.27 -19.67
N GLN A 225 7.73 -1.34 -18.90
CA GLN A 225 7.57 -1.30 -17.44
C GLN A 225 6.11 -1.07 -17.01
N VAL A 226 5.42 -0.10 -17.64
CA VAL A 226 4.01 0.19 -17.37
C VAL A 226 3.14 -1.00 -17.71
N MET A 227 3.32 -1.58 -18.90
CA MET A 227 2.54 -2.74 -19.35
C MET A 227 2.72 -3.94 -18.42
N SER A 228 3.93 -4.15 -17.89
CA SER A 228 4.23 -5.18 -16.90
C SER A 228 3.46 -4.99 -15.60
N LEU A 229 3.40 -3.75 -15.09
CA LEU A 229 2.62 -3.41 -13.89
C LEU A 229 1.13 -3.58 -14.10
N LEU A 230 0.61 -3.12 -15.23
CA LEU A 230 -0.80 -3.27 -15.58
C LEU A 230 -1.20 -4.74 -15.72
N GLU A 231 -0.38 -5.54 -16.41
CA GLU A 231 -0.60 -6.98 -16.53
C GLU A 231 -0.61 -7.64 -15.14
N THR A 232 0.31 -7.27 -14.25
CA THR A 232 0.33 -7.75 -12.87
C THR A 232 -0.97 -7.41 -12.14
N ALA A 233 -1.40 -6.15 -12.19
CA ALA A 233 -2.61 -5.70 -11.51
C ALA A 233 -3.88 -6.42 -12.03
N THR A 234 -4.04 -6.50 -13.35
CA THR A 234 -5.16 -7.22 -13.98
C THR A 234 -5.20 -8.69 -13.55
N TRP A 235 -4.05 -9.36 -13.48
CA TRP A 235 -4.03 -10.77 -13.09
C TRP A 235 -4.28 -11.02 -11.62
N ARG A 236 -3.92 -10.09 -10.74
CA ARG A 236 -4.32 -10.18 -9.33
C ARG A 236 -5.84 -10.17 -9.19
N GLU A 237 -6.54 -9.28 -9.91
CA GLU A 237 -8.00 -9.26 -9.91
C GLU A 237 -8.60 -10.55 -10.46
N ARG A 238 -8.06 -11.06 -11.58
CA ARG A 238 -8.52 -12.31 -12.19
C ARG A 238 -8.31 -13.51 -11.26
N ILE A 239 -7.16 -13.62 -10.61
CA ILE A 239 -6.87 -14.68 -9.63
C ILE A 239 -7.84 -14.58 -8.44
N ALA A 240 -8.09 -13.36 -7.93
CA ALA A 240 -9.07 -13.12 -6.87
C ALA A 240 -10.51 -13.51 -7.28
N GLN A 241 -10.85 -13.41 -8.56
CA GLN A 241 -12.10 -13.90 -9.16
C GLN A 241 -12.08 -15.42 -9.42
N GLY A 242 -11.00 -16.12 -9.08
CA GLY A 242 -10.85 -17.56 -9.24
C GLY A 242 -10.39 -18.02 -10.64
N ILE A 243 -10.04 -17.08 -11.52
CA ILE A 243 -9.51 -17.34 -12.86
C ILE A 243 -8.04 -17.75 -12.75
N GLU A 244 -7.72 -18.94 -13.22
CA GLU A 244 -6.37 -19.49 -13.16
C GLU A 244 -5.54 -19.01 -14.37
N PRO A 245 -4.33 -18.47 -14.15
CA PRO A 245 -3.45 -18.09 -15.25
C PRO A 245 -2.95 -19.34 -15.98
N SER A 246 -3.00 -19.33 -17.30
CA SER A 246 -2.49 -20.42 -18.13
C SER A 246 -0.97 -20.59 -18.00
N ASP A 247 -0.25 -19.48 -17.98
CA ASP A 247 1.17 -19.42 -17.65
C ASP A 247 1.55 -18.00 -17.21
N VAL A 248 1.87 -17.83 -15.92
CA VAL A 248 2.40 -16.57 -15.37
C VAL A 248 3.78 -16.25 -15.96
N ARG A 249 4.56 -17.28 -16.31
CA ARG A 249 5.98 -17.18 -16.66
C ARG A 249 6.21 -16.72 -18.10
N SER A 250 5.27 -17.01 -19.01
CA SER A 250 5.31 -16.50 -20.39
C SER A 250 5.14 -14.98 -20.49
N ARG A 251 4.71 -14.34 -19.40
CA ARG A 251 4.47 -12.90 -19.36
C ARG A 251 5.79 -12.22 -19.04
N LYS A 252 6.10 -11.16 -19.77
CA LYS A 252 7.33 -10.36 -19.63
C LYS A 252 7.31 -9.53 -18.33
N LEU A 253 7.14 -10.21 -17.19
CA LEU A 253 7.05 -9.63 -15.86
C LEU A 253 8.43 -9.52 -15.24
N ASP A 254 8.59 -8.57 -14.32
CA ASP A 254 9.76 -8.60 -13.45
C ASP A 254 9.65 -9.73 -12.42
N LEU A 255 10.79 -10.07 -11.81
CA LEU A 255 10.91 -11.19 -10.88
C LEU A 255 9.98 -11.07 -9.65
N VAL A 256 9.75 -9.87 -9.15
CA VAL A 256 8.89 -9.63 -7.98
C VAL A 256 7.43 -9.70 -8.37
N GLN A 257 7.05 -9.08 -9.49
CA GLN A 257 5.70 -9.19 -10.07
C GLN A 257 5.30 -10.65 -10.33
N GLU A 258 6.21 -11.42 -10.92
CA GLU A 258 5.99 -12.84 -11.15
C GLU A 258 5.80 -13.59 -9.83
N SER A 259 6.67 -13.34 -8.84
CA SER A 259 6.57 -13.97 -7.51
C SER A 259 5.27 -13.61 -6.79
N LEU A 260 4.81 -12.37 -6.92
CA LEU A 260 3.53 -11.93 -6.39
C LEU A 260 2.37 -12.72 -7.00
N LEU A 261 2.31 -12.83 -8.33
CA LEU A 261 1.24 -13.60 -9.00
C LEU A 261 1.30 -15.08 -8.65
N ILE A 262 2.48 -15.66 -8.49
CA ILE A 262 2.65 -17.06 -8.06
C ILE A 262 2.12 -17.26 -6.63
N VAL A 263 2.40 -16.34 -5.72
CA VAL A 263 1.88 -16.38 -4.33
C VAL A 263 0.36 -16.27 -4.32
N GLU A 264 -0.21 -15.31 -5.05
CA GLU A 264 -1.67 -15.13 -5.12
C GLU A 264 -2.35 -16.37 -5.74
N TRP A 265 -1.75 -16.96 -6.77
CA TRP A 265 -2.25 -18.19 -7.38
C TRP A 265 -2.17 -19.38 -6.42
N ALA A 266 -1.03 -19.57 -5.73
CA ALA A 266 -0.89 -20.62 -4.75
C ALA A 266 -1.92 -20.50 -3.62
N LYS A 267 -2.19 -19.27 -3.12
CA LYS A 267 -3.25 -19.02 -2.15
C LYS A 267 -4.63 -19.39 -2.67
N ALA A 268 -4.95 -19.04 -3.92
CA ALA A 268 -6.22 -19.40 -4.54
C ALA A 268 -6.37 -20.93 -4.68
N LEU A 269 -5.29 -21.66 -5.01
CA LEU A 269 -5.27 -23.12 -5.02
C LEU A 269 -5.49 -23.72 -3.63
N LEU A 270 -4.86 -23.16 -2.59
CA LEU A 270 -5.06 -23.59 -1.20
C LEU A 270 -6.51 -23.39 -0.73
N GLN A 271 -7.14 -22.28 -1.10
CA GLN A 271 -8.56 -22.03 -0.80
C GLN A 271 -9.48 -23.07 -1.48
N LYS A 272 -9.08 -23.59 -2.64
CA LYS A 272 -9.77 -24.69 -3.35
C LYS A 272 -9.38 -26.09 -2.84
N GLY A 273 -8.53 -26.20 -1.81
CA GLY A 273 -8.05 -27.48 -1.28
C GLY A 273 -7.02 -28.20 -2.16
N ARG A 274 -6.49 -27.54 -3.20
CA ARG A 274 -5.50 -28.10 -4.15
C ARG A 274 -4.08 -27.92 -3.63
N VAL A 275 -3.79 -28.56 -2.49
CA VAL A 275 -2.53 -28.36 -1.73
C VAL A 275 -1.29 -28.79 -2.52
N ASP A 276 -1.31 -29.97 -3.15
CA ASP A 276 -0.16 -30.49 -3.89
C ASP A 276 0.22 -29.61 -5.09
N GLU A 277 -0.79 -29.04 -5.76
CA GLU A 277 -0.57 -28.14 -6.89
C GLU A 277 0.00 -26.79 -6.45
N ALA A 278 -0.50 -26.23 -5.35
CA ALA A 278 0.06 -25.03 -4.75
C ALA A 278 1.52 -25.25 -4.33
N LYS A 279 1.80 -26.40 -3.71
CA LYS A 279 3.14 -26.80 -3.29
C LYS A 279 4.08 -26.93 -4.49
N LEU A 280 3.68 -27.63 -5.55
CA LEU A 280 4.48 -27.80 -6.77
C LEU A 280 4.76 -26.46 -7.46
N LEU A 281 3.75 -25.58 -7.52
CA LEU A 281 3.87 -24.24 -8.11
C LEU A 281 4.93 -23.40 -7.37
N LEU A 282 4.84 -23.34 -6.05
CA LEU A 282 5.78 -22.61 -5.19
C LEU A 282 7.19 -23.17 -5.31
N HIS A 283 7.35 -24.50 -5.26
CA HIS A 283 8.63 -25.16 -5.42
C HIS A 283 9.31 -24.86 -6.74
N GLY A 284 8.58 -25.05 -7.83
CA GLY A 284 9.12 -24.78 -9.17
C GLY A 284 9.55 -23.32 -9.32
N HIS A 285 8.81 -22.39 -8.71
CA HIS A 285 9.18 -20.98 -8.71
C HIS A 285 10.40 -20.70 -7.84
N ILE A 286 10.45 -21.16 -6.58
CA ILE A 286 11.59 -20.97 -5.68
C ILE A 286 12.86 -21.55 -6.30
N ALA A 287 12.82 -22.80 -6.79
CA ALA A 287 13.96 -23.44 -7.43
C ALA A 287 14.50 -22.62 -8.62
N ARG A 288 13.61 -22.03 -9.43
CA ARG A 288 14.00 -21.15 -10.54
C ARG A 288 14.61 -19.85 -10.04
N VAL A 289 13.99 -19.16 -9.08
CA VAL A 289 14.55 -17.93 -8.50
C VAL A 289 15.92 -18.22 -7.85
N LEU A 290 16.14 -19.42 -7.31
CA LEU A 290 17.43 -19.86 -6.77
C LEU A 290 18.47 -20.26 -7.84
N ALA A 291 18.02 -20.78 -8.98
CA ALA A 291 18.89 -21.11 -10.12
C ALA A 291 19.27 -19.89 -10.95
N ASP A 292 18.43 -18.86 -10.96
CA ASP A 292 18.70 -17.60 -11.65
C ASP A 292 19.92 -16.91 -11.01
N ASP A 293 21.01 -16.83 -11.77
CA ASP A 293 22.24 -16.17 -11.31
C ASP A 293 22.23 -14.66 -11.60
N THR A 294 21.13 -14.12 -12.14
CA THR A 294 20.98 -12.67 -12.28
C THR A 294 21.16 -11.98 -10.93
N HIS A 295 21.96 -10.92 -10.93
CA HIS A 295 22.19 -10.05 -9.78
C HIS A 295 20.97 -9.13 -9.56
N HIS A 296 19.77 -9.69 -9.50
CA HIS A 296 18.56 -8.91 -9.31
C HIS A 296 18.51 -8.38 -7.86
N PRO A 297 18.45 -7.04 -7.64
CA PRO A 297 18.54 -6.45 -6.30
C PRO A 297 17.35 -6.81 -5.40
N LEU A 298 16.21 -7.18 -5.99
CA LEU A 298 14.99 -7.59 -5.28
C LEU A 298 14.77 -9.10 -5.25
N ARG A 299 15.83 -9.89 -5.47
CA ARG A 299 15.74 -11.35 -5.44
C ARG A 299 15.28 -11.88 -4.08
N TRP A 300 15.70 -11.24 -2.99
CA TRP A 300 15.25 -11.61 -1.66
C TRP A 300 13.73 -11.40 -1.52
N VAL A 301 13.17 -10.28 -1.99
CA VAL A 301 11.71 -10.01 -2.01
C VAL A 301 10.98 -11.09 -2.80
N ALA A 302 11.50 -11.45 -3.98
CA ALA A 302 10.93 -12.50 -4.83
C ALA A 302 10.93 -13.90 -4.17
N LEU A 303 11.81 -14.15 -3.19
CA LEU A 303 11.84 -15.40 -2.44
C LEU A 303 10.97 -15.37 -1.17
N THR A 304 10.86 -14.23 -0.50
CA THR A 304 10.15 -14.10 0.79
C THR A 304 8.71 -14.58 0.71
N GLY A 305 7.92 -14.05 -0.25
CA GLY A 305 6.51 -14.41 -0.43
C GLY A 305 6.28 -15.90 -0.68
N PRO A 306 6.94 -16.51 -1.68
CA PRO A 306 6.83 -17.94 -1.93
C PRO A 306 7.25 -18.80 -0.74
N LEU A 307 8.29 -18.43 0.00
CA LEU A 307 8.75 -19.17 1.18
C LEU A 307 7.75 -19.13 2.32
N ASP A 308 7.14 -17.98 2.62
CA ASP A 308 6.08 -17.91 3.65
C ASP A 308 4.86 -18.73 3.24
N THR A 309 4.47 -18.64 1.97
CA THR A 309 3.31 -19.40 1.47
C THR A 309 3.59 -20.90 1.53
N LEU A 310 4.80 -21.34 1.17
CA LEU A 310 5.22 -22.74 1.28
C LEU A 310 5.28 -23.20 2.75
N ARG A 311 5.75 -22.36 3.67
CA ARG A 311 5.80 -22.65 5.11
C ARG A 311 4.42 -23.03 5.67
N ARG A 312 3.35 -22.39 5.18
CA ARG A 312 1.97 -22.70 5.57
C ARG A 312 1.50 -24.09 5.10
N ILE A 313 2.19 -24.68 4.13
CA ILE A 313 1.91 -26.01 3.57
C ILE A 313 2.86 -27.05 4.18
N ASP A 314 4.17 -26.79 4.13
CA ASP A 314 5.24 -27.67 4.56
C ASP A 314 6.40 -26.84 5.15
N VAL A 315 6.38 -26.70 6.48
CA VAL A 315 7.35 -25.90 7.21
C VAL A 315 8.78 -26.45 7.09
N GLN A 316 8.94 -27.78 7.11
CA GLN A 316 10.27 -28.41 7.09
C GLN A 316 10.95 -28.18 5.75
N GLU A 317 10.18 -28.30 4.68
CA GLU A 317 10.72 -28.06 3.35
C GLU A 317 11.00 -26.57 3.11
N ALA A 318 10.12 -25.67 3.56
CA ALA A 318 10.36 -24.23 3.50
C ALA A 318 11.61 -23.80 4.30
N LEU A 319 11.83 -24.38 5.49
CA LEU A 319 13.03 -24.17 6.30
C LEU A 319 14.31 -24.57 5.55
N SER A 320 14.29 -25.71 4.86
CA SER A 320 15.45 -26.18 4.07
C SER A 320 15.84 -25.20 2.94
N LEU A 321 14.88 -24.42 2.45
CA LEU A 321 15.06 -23.45 1.37
C LEU A 321 15.49 -22.06 1.86
N LEU A 322 15.49 -21.79 3.17
CA LEU A 322 15.96 -20.51 3.71
C LEU A 322 17.41 -20.21 3.32
N ALA A 323 18.27 -21.22 3.19
CA ALA A 323 19.65 -21.03 2.71
C ALA A 323 19.74 -20.37 1.32
N GLY A 324 18.67 -20.42 0.52
CA GLY A 324 18.54 -19.65 -0.71
C GLY A 324 18.30 -18.17 -0.47
N LEU A 325 17.46 -17.84 0.52
CA LEU A 325 17.16 -16.47 0.92
C LEU A 325 18.37 -15.77 1.55
N SER A 326 19.18 -16.45 2.37
CA SER A 326 20.40 -15.85 2.92
C SER A 326 21.39 -15.45 1.83
N ARG A 327 21.58 -16.32 0.83
CA ARG A 327 22.40 -16.00 -0.35
C ARG A 327 21.87 -14.78 -1.12
N ALA A 328 20.55 -14.60 -1.17
CA ALA A 328 19.93 -13.44 -1.80
C ALA A 328 20.10 -12.15 -0.97
N LEU A 329 20.11 -12.24 0.36
CA LEU A 329 20.32 -11.12 1.29
C LEU A 329 21.80 -10.71 1.43
N ASP A 330 22.72 -11.68 1.34
CA ASP A 330 24.16 -11.46 1.48
C ASP A 330 24.84 -10.93 0.23
N ARG A 331 24.17 -11.05 -0.93
CA ARG A 331 24.64 -10.39 -2.14
C ARG A 331 24.36 -8.90 -1.94
N PRO A 332 25.39 -8.05 -1.76
CA PRO A 332 25.17 -6.66 -1.45
C PRO A 332 24.36 -6.06 -2.59
N SER A 333 23.20 -5.51 -2.26
CA SER A 333 22.55 -4.51 -3.10
C SER A 333 23.47 -3.30 -3.16
N ARG A 334 24.59 -3.40 -3.88
CA ARG A 334 25.33 -2.26 -4.46
C ARG A 334 24.51 -1.60 -5.58
N SER A 335 23.20 -1.85 -5.60
CA SER A 335 22.27 -1.07 -6.35
C SER A 335 22.32 0.34 -5.76
N LEU A 336 22.98 1.24 -6.48
CA LEU A 336 22.89 2.69 -6.28
C LEU A 336 21.47 3.21 -6.58
N ASP A 337 20.50 2.33 -6.86
CA ASP A 337 19.11 2.70 -7.07
C ASP A 337 18.44 3.02 -5.72
N PRO A 338 18.19 4.31 -5.41
CA PRO A 338 17.51 4.70 -4.18
C PRO A 338 16.07 4.18 -4.11
N ALA A 339 15.52 3.61 -5.19
CA ALA A 339 14.18 3.04 -5.22
C ALA A 339 14.11 1.59 -4.69
N ALA A 340 15.24 0.91 -4.51
CA ALA A 340 15.23 -0.45 -3.97
C ALA A 340 14.87 -0.41 -2.46
N PRO A 341 13.81 -1.10 -2.01
CA PRO A 341 13.48 -1.16 -0.59
C PRO A 341 14.65 -1.72 0.22
N ARG A 342 14.91 -1.09 1.38
CA ARG A 342 15.85 -1.65 2.34
C ARG A 342 15.20 -2.87 2.97
N VAL A 343 16.04 -3.83 3.34
CA VAL A 343 15.59 -5.06 3.99
C VAL A 343 14.89 -4.76 5.33
N GLU A 344 15.35 -3.72 6.02
CA GLU A 344 14.81 -3.22 7.29
C GLU A 344 13.40 -2.60 7.19
N ASP A 345 12.99 -2.16 5.99
CA ASP A 345 11.74 -1.38 5.82
C ASP A 345 10.49 -2.27 5.66
N ALA A 346 10.62 -3.60 5.78
CA ALA A 346 9.53 -4.58 5.64
C ALA A 346 8.54 -4.20 4.52
N PRO A 347 8.97 -4.21 3.24
CA PRO A 347 8.26 -3.50 2.20
C PRO A 347 6.87 -4.11 1.95
N THR A 348 5.84 -3.42 2.44
CA THR A 348 4.44 -3.66 2.05
C THR A 348 4.16 -3.27 0.60
N HIS A 349 5.09 -2.55 -0.04
CA HIS A 349 4.97 -2.11 -1.42
C HIS A 349 6.36 -2.06 -2.09
N VAL A 350 6.40 -2.31 -3.39
CA VAL A 350 7.56 -2.01 -4.26
C VAL A 350 7.29 -0.74 -5.06
N LEU A 351 8.26 0.16 -5.05
CA LEU A 351 8.23 1.41 -5.81
C LEU A 351 8.92 1.22 -7.16
N TYR A 352 8.16 1.42 -8.24
CA TYR A 352 8.67 1.46 -9.61
C TYR A 352 8.75 2.90 -10.09
N LEU A 353 9.97 3.43 -10.22
CA LEU A 353 10.19 4.76 -10.79
C LEU A 353 10.26 4.67 -12.32
N ILE A 354 9.13 4.86 -12.99
CA ILE A 354 9.07 4.83 -14.46
C ILE A 354 9.47 6.18 -15.01
N GLY A 355 10.46 6.16 -15.90
CA GLY A 355 11.13 7.36 -16.37
C GLY A 355 10.93 7.68 -17.84
N ILE A 356 10.68 8.96 -18.13
CA ILE A 356 10.69 9.53 -19.49
C ILE A 356 11.61 10.76 -19.45
N GLY A 357 12.72 10.69 -20.18
CA GLY A 357 13.78 11.71 -20.10
C GLY A 357 14.27 11.89 -18.65
N LYS A 358 14.20 13.12 -18.14
CA LYS A 358 14.57 13.48 -16.75
C LYS A 358 13.44 13.29 -15.74
N HIS A 359 12.22 13.03 -16.19
CA HIS A 359 11.07 12.89 -15.32
C HIS A 359 10.93 11.43 -14.87
N ARG A 360 10.47 11.24 -13.63
CA ARG A 360 10.19 9.94 -13.01
C ARG A 360 8.81 10.01 -12.37
N LEU A 361 7.96 9.02 -12.63
CA LEU A 361 6.67 8.87 -11.98
C LEU A 361 6.70 7.61 -11.10
N PRO A 362 6.29 7.73 -9.83
CA PRO A 362 6.30 6.61 -8.89
C PRO A 362 5.07 5.74 -9.07
N PHE A 363 5.23 4.48 -9.45
CA PHE A 363 4.16 3.47 -9.40
C PHE A 363 4.37 2.59 -8.18
N LEU A 364 3.33 2.39 -7.38
CA LEU A 364 3.37 1.49 -6.23
C LEU A 364 2.70 0.16 -6.58
N LEU A 365 3.41 -0.93 -6.33
CA LEU A 365 2.88 -2.28 -6.35
C LEU A 365 2.72 -2.76 -4.91
N ALA A 366 1.47 -2.90 -4.44
CA ALA A 366 1.19 -3.44 -3.12
C ALA A 366 1.57 -4.92 -3.05
N LEU A 367 2.37 -5.26 -2.05
CA LEU A 367 2.76 -6.63 -1.69
C LEU A 367 1.86 -7.14 -0.56
N GLY A 368 1.66 -8.45 -0.50
CA GLY A 368 1.02 -9.09 0.64
C GLY A 368 1.94 -9.17 1.85
N GLU A 369 1.37 -9.42 3.03
CA GLU A 369 2.12 -9.62 4.27
C GLU A 369 3.12 -10.80 4.20
N GLU A 370 2.91 -11.73 3.25
CA GLU A 370 3.83 -12.82 2.95
C GLU A 370 5.21 -12.34 2.49
N PHE A 371 5.31 -11.09 2.01
CA PHE A 371 6.56 -10.49 1.56
C PHE A 371 7.29 -9.70 2.66
N ASP A 372 6.71 -9.56 3.85
CA ASP A 372 7.35 -8.95 5.01
C ASP A 372 8.38 -9.91 5.61
N LEU A 373 9.66 -9.66 5.33
CA LEU A 373 10.74 -10.53 5.76
C LEU A 373 10.79 -10.72 7.28
N GLU A 374 10.61 -9.66 8.08
CA GLU A 374 10.66 -9.78 9.54
C GLU A 374 9.52 -10.66 10.05
N ARG A 375 8.31 -10.48 9.50
CA ARG A 375 7.16 -11.33 9.83
C ARG A 375 7.44 -12.78 9.45
N VAL A 376 7.95 -13.03 8.25
CA VAL A 376 8.26 -14.39 7.79
C VAL A 376 9.27 -15.05 8.72
N ILE A 377 10.33 -14.34 9.13
CA ILE A 377 11.30 -14.85 10.10
C ILE A 377 10.66 -15.10 11.47
N LYS A 378 9.76 -14.23 11.95
CA LYS A 378 9.00 -14.47 13.18
C LYS A 378 8.21 -15.77 13.10
N GLU A 379 7.55 -16.04 11.98
CA GLU A 379 6.79 -17.27 11.81
C GLU A 379 7.69 -18.52 11.74
N PHE A 380 8.82 -18.47 11.05
CA PHE A 380 9.79 -19.58 11.06
C PHE A 380 10.36 -19.84 12.46
N ALA A 381 10.73 -18.78 13.18
CA ALA A 381 11.26 -18.86 14.54
C ALA A 381 10.26 -19.49 15.55
N ARG A 382 8.95 -19.29 15.34
CA ARG A 382 7.90 -19.95 16.15
C ARG A 382 7.84 -21.45 15.92
N HIS A 383 8.17 -21.91 14.72
CA HIS A 383 8.16 -23.34 14.38
C HIS A 383 9.47 -24.04 14.76
N ASP A 384 10.62 -23.45 14.42
CA ASP A 384 11.93 -23.98 14.74
C ASP A 384 12.93 -22.83 14.95
N PHE A 385 13.05 -22.40 16.21
CA PHE A 385 13.90 -21.28 16.59
C PHE A 385 15.38 -21.56 16.33
N GLU A 386 15.87 -22.76 16.64
CA GLU A 386 17.28 -23.12 16.50
C GLU A 386 17.69 -23.17 15.02
N ALA A 387 16.87 -23.79 14.16
CA ALA A 387 17.14 -23.80 12.73
C ALA A 387 17.10 -22.39 12.13
N THR A 388 16.14 -21.57 12.58
CA THR A 388 16.02 -20.17 12.14
C THR A 388 17.24 -19.35 12.57
N LEU A 389 17.70 -19.48 13.82
CA LEU A 389 18.91 -18.81 14.31
C LEU A 389 20.16 -19.26 13.56
N ALA A 390 20.35 -20.57 13.38
CA ALA A 390 21.46 -21.11 12.63
C ALA A 390 21.51 -20.52 11.21
N TRP A 391 20.35 -20.39 10.56
CA TRP A 391 20.23 -19.72 9.27
C TRP A 391 20.62 -18.23 9.33
N ILE A 392 20.08 -17.46 10.30
CA ILE A 392 20.37 -16.03 10.46
C ILE A 392 21.88 -15.80 10.70
N HIS A 393 22.54 -16.68 11.45
CA HIS A 393 23.98 -16.58 11.72
C HIS A 393 24.86 -16.70 10.47
N HIS A 394 24.35 -17.29 9.39
CA HIS A 394 25.06 -17.36 8.12
C HIS A 394 25.04 -16.05 7.32
N LEU A 395 24.21 -15.08 7.72
CA LEU A 395 24.15 -13.77 7.07
C LEU A 395 25.44 -12.96 7.34
N ARG A 396 26.01 -12.44 6.26
CA ARG A 396 27.21 -11.59 6.26
C ARG A 396 26.87 -10.14 6.56
N THR A 397 25.71 -9.66 6.12
CA THR A 397 25.29 -8.28 6.33
C THR A 397 24.86 -8.08 7.78
N GLU A 398 25.64 -7.34 8.57
CA GLU A 398 25.44 -7.23 10.02
C GLU A 398 24.11 -6.59 10.41
N ASP A 399 23.70 -5.53 9.73
CA ASP A 399 22.45 -4.81 10.02
C ASP A 399 21.22 -5.70 9.78
N VAL A 400 21.18 -6.37 8.62
CA VAL A 400 20.14 -7.36 8.29
C VAL A 400 20.16 -8.51 9.29
N ARG A 401 21.33 -9.06 9.60
CA ARG A 401 21.46 -10.13 10.60
C ARG A 401 20.90 -9.70 11.96
N ALA A 402 21.22 -8.49 12.42
CA ALA A 402 20.76 -7.96 13.70
C ALA A 402 19.23 -7.77 13.72
N SER A 403 18.64 -7.16 12.69
CA SER A 403 17.18 -7.02 12.57
C SER A 403 16.47 -8.38 12.61
N LEU A 404 16.94 -9.36 11.83
CA LEU A 404 16.32 -10.68 11.79
C LEU A 404 16.51 -11.48 13.09
N LEU A 405 17.65 -11.35 13.78
CA LEU A 405 17.85 -11.92 15.12
C LEU A 405 16.84 -11.34 16.13
N ILE A 406 16.66 -10.01 16.12
CA ILE A 406 15.68 -9.34 16.97
C ILE A 406 14.28 -9.86 16.67
N ALA A 407 13.90 -9.95 15.39
CA ALA A 407 12.61 -10.47 14.97
C ALA A 407 12.38 -11.91 15.45
N ALA A 408 13.35 -12.81 15.27
CA ALA A 408 13.28 -14.19 15.75
C ALA A 408 13.13 -14.28 17.28
N CYS A 409 13.95 -13.54 18.03
CA CYS A 409 13.88 -13.50 19.50
C CYS A 409 12.54 -12.96 19.99
N GLN A 410 12.03 -11.89 19.36
CA GLN A 410 10.72 -11.33 19.69
C GLN A 410 9.60 -12.37 19.53
N ALA A 411 9.67 -13.20 18.49
CA ALA A 411 8.66 -14.22 18.21
C ALA A 411 8.52 -15.24 19.34
N VAL A 412 9.65 -15.70 19.91
CA VAL A 412 9.69 -16.66 21.01
C VAL A 412 9.31 -16.03 22.35
N LEU A 413 9.78 -14.81 22.62
CA LEU A 413 9.52 -14.11 23.88
C LEU A 413 8.06 -13.69 24.03
N HIS A 414 7.44 -13.18 22.95
CA HIS A 414 6.05 -12.71 22.99
C HIS A 414 5.03 -13.85 22.76
N GLY A 415 5.44 -14.95 22.13
CA GLY A 415 4.57 -16.13 21.98
C GLY A 415 4.22 -16.81 23.31
N ARG A 416 5.05 -16.63 24.35
CA ARG A 416 4.83 -17.21 25.69
C ARG A 416 3.91 -16.39 26.60
N SER A 417 3.68 -15.10 26.31
CA SER A 417 2.88 -14.25 27.20
C SER A 417 1.37 -14.30 26.92
N THR A 418 0.94 -14.96 25.82
CA THR A 418 -0.47 -14.95 25.37
C THR A 418 -1.21 -16.27 25.62
N GLY A 419 -0.57 -17.29 26.18
CA GLY A 419 -1.23 -18.54 26.55
C GLY A 419 -0.46 -19.25 27.65
N GLU A 420 -1.17 -19.73 28.67
CA GLU A 420 -0.72 -20.64 29.75
C GLU A 420 -0.28 -20.07 31.11
N ASP A 421 -0.91 -18.98 31.59
CA ASP A 421 -0.97 -18.70 33.05
C ASP A 421 -2.38 -18.85 33.65
N SER A 422 -3.30 -19.55 32.95
CA SER A 422 -4.67 -19.82 33.42
C SER A 422 -5.08 -21.29 33.37
N GLU A 423 -4.19 -22.22 33.69
CA GLU A 423 -4.60 -23.54 34.20
C GLU A 423 -3.95 -23.81 35.56
N ALA A 424 -4.65 -23.34 36.61
CA ALA A 424 -4.46 -23.88 37.94
C ALA A 424 -4.75 -25.39 37.94
N PRO A 425 -3.98 -26.21 38.68
CA PRO A 425 -4.11 -27.65 38.64
C PRO A 425 -5.46 -28.07 39.22
N ARG A 426 -6.38 -28.53 38.36
CA ARG A 426 -7.62 -29.18 38.80
C ARG A 426 -7.28 -30.53 39.43
N GLU A 427 -7.39 -30.57 40.75
CA GLU A 427 -7.44 -31.80 41.55
C GLU A 427 -8.44 -32.80 40.94
N ARG A 428 -7.92 -33.95 40.51
CA ARG A 428 -8.71 -35.13 40.17
C ARG A 428 -9.37 -35.68 41.43
N LYS A 429 -10.60 -35.27 41.72
CA LYS A 429 -11.49 -36.05 42.59
C LYS A 429 -12.03 -37.25 41.82
N ARG A 430 -11.54 -38.44 42.18
CA ARG A 430 -12.16 -39.73 41.89
C ARG A 430 -13.47 -39.84 42.70
N SER A 431 -14.59 -40.06 42.03
CA SER A 431 -15.75 -40.73 42.62
C SER A 431 -16.48 -41.49 41.53
N GLY A 432 -16.44 -42.82 41.61
CA GLY A 432 -17.31 -43.68 40.83
C GLY A 432 -18.63 -43.91 41.57
N HIS A 433 -19.72 -44.03 40.82
CA HIS A 433 -20.83 -44.91 41.16
C HIS A 433 -21.66 -45.27 39.93
N LEU A 434 -21.86 -46.58 39.77
CA LEU A 434 -22.77 -47.27 38.85
C LEU A 434 -24.17 -47.33 39.46
N THR A 435 -25.23 -47.23 38.65
CA THR A 435 -26.51 -47.99 38.72
C THR A 435 -27.40 -47.64 37.52
N THR A 436 -27.60 -48.56 36.56
CA THR A 436 -28.81 -49.38 36.26
C THR A 436 -30.06 -48.63 35.77
N GLY A 437 -30.55 -48.97 34.55
CA GLY A 437 -31.82 -48.53 33.93
C GLY A 437 -33.09 -49.18 34.53
N PRO A 438 -34.25 -49.35 33.81
CA PRO A 438 -34.51 -49.18 32.37
C PRO A 438 -35.88 -48.55 31.95
N ALA A 439 -36.09 -48.49 30.62
CA ALA A 439 -37.35 -48.65 29.84
C ALA A 439 -38.36 -47.48 29.64
N ALA A 440 -38.53 -47.08 28.37
CA ALA A 440 -39.70 -47.34 27.50
C ALA A 440 -40.26 -46.14 26.69
N ALA A 441 -40.47 -46.39 25.38
CA ALA A 441 -41.48 -45.84 24.45
C ALA A 441 -41.38 -44.34 24.06
N ARG A 442 -41.63 -43.87 22.82
CA ARG A 442 -42.23 -44.40 21.57
C ARG A 442 -42.05 -43.33 20.45
N CYS A 443 -41.96 -43.80 19.18
CA CYS A 443 -42.54 -43.23 17.92
C CYS A 443 -42.10 -41.81 17.45
N ALA A 444 -41.96 -41.47 16.17
CA ALA A 444 -42.14 -42.11 14.85
C ALA A 444 -41.41 -41.21 13.79
N GLU A 445 -40.67 -41.80 12.85
CA GLU A 445 -40.98 -41.90 11.40
C GLU A 445 -40.91 -40.62 10.54
N GLY A 446 -40.18 -40.71 9.42
CA GLY A 446 -40.21 -39.70 8.35
C GLY A 446 -39.11 -39.81 7.30
N TYR A 447 -38.95 -40.97 6.65
CA TYR A 447 -38.15 -41.16 5.42
C TYR A 447 -38.93 -40.67 4.19
N ARG A 448 -38.27 -40.04 3.21
CA ARG A 448 -38.42 -40.22 1.73
C ARG A 448 -37.46 -39.24 1.02
N ALA A 449 -36.42 -39.72 0.33
CA ALA A 449 -36.38 -40.42 -0.96
C ALA A 449 -36.19 -39.45 -2.15
N LEU A 450 -35.05 -39.65 -2.83
CA LEU A 450 -34.67 -39.15 -4.15
C LEU A 450 -35.72 -39.47 -5.23
N PRO A 451 -35.74 -38.72 -6.34
CA PRO A 451 -36.10 -39.25 -7.64
C PRO A 451 -34.89 -39.36 -8.59
N PRO A 452 -34.90 -40.34 -9.51
CA PRO A 452 -33.90 -40.50 -10.56
C PRO A 452 -34.41 -40.00 -11.95
N GLY A 453 -33.45 -39.75 -12.84
CA GLY A 453 -33.54 -40.13 -14.27
C GLY A 453 -34.03 -39.08 -15.29
N GLY A 454 -33.33 -39.03 -16.43
CA GLY A 454 -33.98 -38.92 -17.75
C GLY A 454 -33.55 -37.78 -18.68
N ASP A 455 -32.48 -38.01 -19.44
CA ASP A 455 -32.36 -37.94 -20.91
C ASP A 455 -33.22 -36.99 -21.79
N ARG A 456 -32.50 -36.40 -22.78
CA ARG A 456 -32.90 -35.93 -24.14
C ARG A 456 -33.65 -34.59 -24.28
N PHE A 457 -33.08 -33.65 -25.05
CA PHE A 457 -33.42 -33.45 -26.46
C PHE A 457 -32.46 -32.45 -27.13
N ALA A 458 -32.15 -32.73 -28.39
CA ALA A 458 -31.43 -31.88 -29.33
C ALA A 458 -32.41 -31.13 -30.26
N SER A 459 -31.83 -30.15 -30.97
CA SER A 459 -32.26 -29.49 -32.21
C SER A 459 -33.38 -28.44 -32.18
N GLY A 460 -33.00 -27.26 -32.69
CA GLY A 460 -33.78 -26.09 -33.07
C GLY A 460 -32.82 -25.01 -33.50
#